data_AF-S8C432-F1
#
_entry.id   AF-S8C432-F1
#
_cell.length_a   1.000
_cell.length_b   1.000
_cell.length_c   1.000
_cell.angle_alpha   90.00
_cell.angle_beta   90.00
_cell.angle_gamma   90.00
#
_symmetry.space_group_name_H-M   'P 1'
#
loop_
_entity.id
_entity.type
_entity.pdbx_description
1 polymer ?
#
loop_
_entity_poly.entity_id
_entity_poly.type
_entity_poly.pdbx_seq_one_letter_code
_entity_poly.pdbx_strand_id
1 'polypeptide(L)'
;MDPETALHLVKDGVTLLLLDVPQFTLIGVDTQMVSAGPNFKGIKMIPPGVHFIYYSSSDRLGGAFSPIIGFFVYTNPSEVLL
;
A
#
# COMPACT_ATOMS: atom_id res chain seq x y z
N MET A 1 -18.54 -2.52 6.40
CA MET A 1 -18.66 -1.22 5.71
C MET A 1 -19.77 -1.37 4.69
N ASP A 2 -20.71 -0.44 4.67
CA ASP A 2 -21.76 -0.42 3.66
C ASP A 2 -21.21 0.06 2.30
N PRO A 3 -21.92 -0.22 1.19
CA PRO A 3 -21.43 0.12 -0.15
C PRO A 3 -21.26 1.62 -0.40
N GLU A 4 -22.06 2.49 0.21
CA GLU A 4 -21.96 3.95 0.00
C GLU A 4 -20.71 4.51 0.66
N THR A 5 -20.43 4.10 1.90
CA THR A 5 -19.19 4.43 2.60
C THR A 5 -17.98 3.93 1.83
N ALA A 6 -18.02 2.70 1.31
CA ALA A 6 -16.92 2.15 0.51
C ALA A 6 -16.68 2.96 -0.78
N LEU A 7 -17.76 3.36 -1.46
CA LEU A 7 -17.67 4.17 -2.67
C LEU A 7 -17.07 5.56 -2.38
N HIS A 8 -17.45 6.18 -1.26
CA HIS A 8 -16.88 7.46 -0.84
C HIS A 8 -15.38 7.36 -0.53
N LEU A 9 -14.98 6.34 0.24
CA LEU A 9 -13.57 6.10 0.56
C LEU A 9 -12.73 5.77 -0.69
N VAL A 10 -13.29 5.10 -1.69
CA VAL A 10 -12.58 4.86 -2.96
C VAL A 10 -12.42 6.14 -3.77
N LYS A 11 -13.41 7.03 -3.76
CA LYS A 11 -13.38 8.29 -4.53
C LYS A 11 -12.43 9.31 -3.91
N ASP A 12 -12.49 9.46 -2.60
CA ASP A 12 -11.82 10.56 -1.89
C ASP A 12 -10.50 10.11 -1.25
N GLY A 13 -10.36 8.80 -1.04
CA GLY A 13 -9.14 8.20 -0.55
C GLY A 13 -8.03 8.15 -1.60
N VAL A 14 -6.82 8.05 -1.08
CA VAL A 14 -5.58 7.96 -1.83
C VAL A 14 -5.38 6.53 -2.32
N THR A 15 -4.77 6.42 -3.50
CA THR A 15 -4.38 5.15 -4.10
C THR A 15 -2.87 5.08 -4.22
N LEU A 16 -2.26 4.12 -3.54
CA LEU A 16 -0.87 3.73 -3.74
C LEU A 16 -0.82 2.62 -4.78
N LEU A 17 -0.32 2.92 -5.97
CA LEU A 17 -0.12 1.95 -7.04
C LEU A 17 1.28 1.34 -6.90
N LEU A 18 1.36 0.02 -6.98
CA LEU A 18 2.61 -0.72 -6.86
C LEU A 18 2.66 -1.76 -7.97
N LEU A 19 3.18 -1.35 -9.12
CA LEU A 19 3.23 -2.18 -10.32
C LEU A 19 4.44 -3.11 -10.27
N ASP A 20 4.20 -4.38 -10.58
CA ASP A 20 5.22 -5.41 -10.78
C ASP A 20 6.15 -5.64 -9.58
N VAL A 21 5.64 -5.41 -8.38
CA VAL A 21 6.31 -5.75 -7.12
C VAL A 21 6.46 -7.27 -7.00
N PRO A 22 7.64 -7.79 -6.63
CA PRO A 22 7.85 -9.22 -6.42
C PRO A 22 6.86 -9.80 -5.42
N GLN A 23 6.37 -11.01 -5.71
CA GLN A 23 5.53 -11.76 -4.78
C GLN A 23 6.22 -11.91 -3.42
N PHE A 24 5.42 -11.90 -2.36
CA PHE A 24 5.79 -11.96 -0.95
C PHE A 24 6.44 -10.71 -0.36
N THR A 25 6.75 -9.68 -1.16
CA THR A 25 7.14 -8.36 -0.65
C THR A 25 6.15 -7.91 0.42
N LEU A 26 6.65 -7.52 1.59
CA LEU A 26 5.85 -6.92 2.64
C LEU A 26 5.69 -5.44 2.30
N ILE A 27 4.46 -4.95 2.27
CA ILE A 27 4.12 -3.54 2.06
C ILE A 27 3.29 -3.10 3.26
N GLY A 28 3.65 -1.96 3.84
CA GLY A 28 2.95 -1.37 4.95
C GLY A 28 2.59 0.09 4.74
N VAL A 29 1.47 0.47 5.33
CA VAL A 29 0.97 1.83 5.47
C VAL A 29 0.60 2.01 6.94
N ASP A 30 1.33 2.89 7.62
CA ASP A 30 1.28 3.16 9.05
C ASP A 30 1.43 1.90 9.91
N THR A 31 0.32 1.32 10.36
CA THR A 31 0.29 0.14 11.24
C THR A 31 -0.18 -1.11 10.51
N GLN A 32 -0.68 -0.97 9.27
CA GLN A 32 -1.17 -2.08 8.47
C GLN A 32 -0.07 -2.58 7.55
N MET A 33 0.03 -3.90 7.44
CA MET A 33 1.00 -4.56 6.57
C MET A 33 0.32 -5.70 5.81
N VAL A 34 0.64 -5.82 4.53
CA VAL A 34 0.17 -6.86 3.63
C VAL A 34 1.35 -7.51 2.92
N SER A 35 1.21 -8.78 2.54
CA SER A 35 2.16 -9.45 1.65
C SER A 35 1.63 -9.43 0.21
N ALA A 36 2.49 -9.07 -0.74
CA ALA A 36 2.13 -9.02 -2.15
C ALA A 36 1.82 -10.43 -2.69
N GLY A 37 0.58 -10.62 -3.15
CA GLY A 37 0.20 -11.77 -3.96
C GLY A 37 0.55 -11.59 -5.45
N PRO A 38 0.34 -12.63 -6.28
CA PRO A 38 0.72 -12.60 -7.70
C PRO A 38 -0.01 -11.52 -8.53
N ASN A 39 -1.20 -11.09 -8.10
CA ASN A 39 -2.00 -10.05 -8.75
C ASN A 39 -2.07 -8.76 -7.94
N PHE A 40 -1.21 -8.58 -6.93
CA PHE A 40 -1.18 -7.36 -6.15
C PHE A 40 -0.79 -6.18 -7.04
N LYS A 41 -1.54 -5.07 -6.94
CA LYS A 41 -1.30 -3.84 -7.71
C LYS A 41 -1.28 -2.58 -6.84
N GLY A 42 -1.35 -2.73 -5.52
CA GLY A 42 -1.34 -1.60 -4.59
C GLY A 42 -2.48 -1.60 -3.57
N ILE A 43 -2.64 -0.46 -2.91
CA ILE A 43 -3.59 -0.22 -1.83
C ILE A 43 -4.40 1.02 -2.17
N LYS A 44 -5.70 0.99 -1.91
CA LYS A 44 -6.62 2.13 -2.11
C LYS A 44 -7.43 2.39 -0.85
N MET A 45 -8.16 3.50 -0.84
CA MET A 45 -8.94 3.95 0.32
C MET A 45 -8.06 4.36 1.50
N ILE A 46 -6.82 4.79 1.24
CA ILE A 46 -5.96 5.38 2.27
C ILE A 46 -6.52 6.77 2.57
N PRO A 47 -6.77 7.15 3.83
CA PRO A 47 -7.22 8.52 4.14
C PRO A 47 -6.25 9.57 3.58
N PRO A 48 -6.71 10.78 3.21
CA PRO A 48 -5.79 11.86 2.85
C PRO A 48 -5.02 12.37 4.07
N GLY A 49 -3.76 12.75 3.89
CA GLY A 49 -2.93 13.33 4.94
C GLY A 49 -1.52 12.73 5.00
N VAL A 50 -0.90 12.75 6.19
CA VAL A 50 0.44 12.18 6.38
C VAL A 50 0.34 10.68 6.61
N HIS A 51 1.08 9.90 5.83
CA HIS A 51 1.23 8.46 6.00
C HIS A 51 2.70 8.04 5.97
N PHE A 52 3.03 7.00 6.72
CA PHE A 52 4.32 6.32 6.63
C PHE A 52 4.18 5.07 5.77
N ILE A 53 4.82 5.07 4.60
CA ILE A 53 4.85 3.92 3.70
C ILE A 53 6.17 3.20 3.89
N TYR A 54 6.12 1.88 4.04
CA TYR A 54 7.32 1.06 4.20
C TYR A 54 7.19 -0.27 3.49
N TYR A 55 8.31 -0.87 3.12
CA TYR A 55 8.33 -2.17 2.48
C TYR A 55 9.60 -2.96 2.80
N SER A 56 9.52 -4.27 2.59
CA SER A 56 10.65 -5.19 2.65
C SER A 56 10.47 -6.25 1.55
N SER A 57 11.41 -6.29 0.61
CA SER A 57 11.40 -7.28 -0.46
C SER A 57 11.75 -8.65 0.08
N SER A 58 11.08 -9.69 -0.42
CA SER A 58 11.41 -11.06 -0.08
C SER A 58 12.35 -11.70 -1.10
N ASP A 59 12.92 -12.85 -0.74
CA ASP A 59 13.44 -13.79 -1.72
C ASP A 59 12.31 -14.43 -2.56
N ARG A 60 12.69 -15.25 -3.55
CA ARG A 60 11.74 -15.89 -4.47
C ARG A 60 10.77 -16.86 -3.80
N LEU A 61 11.10 -17.35 -2.60
CA LEU A 61 10.32 -18.34 -1.87
C LEU A 61 9.51 -17.74 -0.71
N GLY A 62 9.71 -16.44 -0.40
CA GLY A 62 9.08 -15.78 0.75
C GLY A 62 9.68 -16.20 2.10
N GLY A 63 10.87 -16.78 2.11
CA GLY A 63 11.53 -17.31 3.31
C GLY A 63 12.51 -16.34 3.98
N ALA A 64 12.97 -15.32 3.25
CA ALA A 64 13.88 -14.29 3.75
C ALA A 64 13.46 -12.91 3.26
N PHE A 65 13.77 -11.88 4.04
CA PHE A 65 13.34 -10.50 3.83
C PHE A 65 14.53 -9.54 3.90
N SER A 66 14.50 -8.49 3.08
CA SER A 66 15.45 -7.38 3.17
C SER A 66 15.21 -6.56 4.44
N PRO A 67 16.15 -5.69 4.85
CA PRO A 67 15.83 -4.62 5.78
C PRO A 67 14.62 -3.82 5.31
N ILE A 68 13.83 -3.32 6.27
CA ILE A 68 12.68 -2.47 6.00
C ILE A 68 13.19 -1.08 5.60
N ILE A 69 12.63 -0.55 4.53
CA ILE A 69 12.85 0.83 4.08
C ILE A 69 11.49 1.52 4.04
N GLY A 70 11.43 2.79 4.44
CA GLY A 70 10.20 3.55 4.42
C GLY A 70 10.41 5.04 4.35
N PHE A 71 9.33 5.76 4.07
CA PHE A 71 9.30 7.20 3.91
C PHE A 71 7.94 7.75 4.35
N PHE A 72 7.94 9.01 4.77
CA PHE A 72 6.70 9.77 4.99
C PHE A 72 6.26 10.43 3.70
N VAL A 73 4.95 10.45 3.46
CA VAL A 73 4.32 11.18 2.37
C VAL A 73 3.14 11.97 2.92
N TYR A 74 2.90 13.16 2.38
CA TYR A 74 1.66 13.90 2.57
C TYR A 74 0.84 13.80 1.28
N THR A 75 -0.44 13.46 1.39
CA THR A 75 -1.31 13.19 0.26
C THR A 75 -2.59 14.02 0.32
N ASN A 76 -3.05 14.46 -0.84
CA ASN A 76 -4.31 15.15 -1.02
C ASN A 76 -5.44 14.15 -1.29
N PRO A 77 -6.72 14.55 -1.12
CA PRO A 77 -7.85 13.72 -1.52
C PRO A 77 -7.74 13.25 -2.98
N SER A 78 -8.09 11.99 -3.21
CA SER A 78 -8.06 11.33 -4.54
C SER A 78 -6.68 11.25 -5.22
N GLU A 79 -5.59 11.50 -4.49
CA GLU A 79 -4.24 11.44 -5.06
C GLU A 79 -3.82 9.99 -5.39
N VAL A 80 -3.02 9.84 -6.45
CA VAL A 80 -2.45 8.56 -6.87
C VAL A 80 -0.92 8.62 -6.73
N LEU A 81 -0.39 7.79 -5.85
CA LEU A 81 1.05 7.59 -5.68
C LEU A 81 1.53 6.43 -6.55
N LEU A 82 2.71 6.58 -7.17
CA LEU A 82 3.34 5.61 -8.07
C LEU A 82 4.68 5.12 -7.49
#